data_AF-A0A328N7Y3-F1
#
_entry.id   AF-A0A328N7Y3-F1
#
_cell.length_a   1.000
_cell.length_b   1.000
_cell.length_c   1.000
_cell.angle_alpha   90.00
_cell.angle_beta   90.00
_cell.angle_gamma   90.00
#
_symmetry.space_group_name_H-M   'P 1'
#
loop_
_entity.id
_entity.type
_entity.pdbx_description
1 polymer ?
#
loop_
_entity_poly.entity_id
_entity_poly.type
_entity_poly.pdbx_seq_one_letter_code
_entity_poly.pdbx_strand_id
1 'polypeptide(L)'
;MVRGNEVNKQNKGGQANVELVAGSNDLKTLERVGRECVEVFLQEQQAAFCKVFGTEVDYKARDLRRAGDSNCWAWYVGVPLAGGGTMVTEGSDIGYVAERCPGKLYR
;
A
#
# COMPACT_ATOMS: atom_id res chain seq x y z
N MET A 1 -12.70 -8.78 -2.44
CA MET A 1 -13.34 -7.69 -1.67
C MET A 1 -12.19 -6.82 -1.17
N VAL A 2 -12.13 -5.54 -1.59
CA VAL A 2 -11.07 -4.62 -1.17
C VAL A 2 -11.49 -3.91 0.11
N ARG A 3 -10.67 -3.94 1.16
CA ARG A 3 -10.89 -3.17 2.40
C ARG A 3 -9.80 -2.13 2.54
N GLY A 4 -10.17 -0.86 2.63
CA GLY A 4 -9.25 0.27 2.78
C GLY A 4 -9.34 0.88 4.18
N ASN A 5 -8.20 1.19 4.80
CA ASN A 5 -8.12 2.08 5.97
C ASN A 5 -7.36 3.34 5.57
N GLU A 6 -8.03 4.48 5.71
CA GLU A 6 -7.49 5.79 5.34
C GLU A 6 -6.99 6.52 6.59
N VAL A 7 -5.74 6.97 6.56
CA VAL A 7 -5.21 7.91 7.54
C VAL A 7 -4.97 9.23 6.83
N ASN A 8 -5.98 10.10 6.89
CA ASN A 8 -5.97 11.37 6.18
C ASN A 8 -5.29 12.47 7.02
N LYS A 9 -4.24 13.12 6.50
CA LYS A 9 -3.58 14.25 7.16
C LYS A 9 -4.28 15.55 6.73
N GLN A 10 -5.27 15.96 7.53
CA GLN A 10 -6.32 16.91 7.19
C GLN A 10 -5.91 18.39 7.06
N ASN A 11 -5.34 18.81 5.92
CA ASN A 11 -5.69 20.14 5.43
C ASN A 11 -5.65 20.22 3.91
N LYS A 12 -6.74 20.76 3.34
CA LYS A 12 -7.07 20.92 1.90
C LYS A 12 -5.91 20.62 0.94
N GLY A 13 -5.88 19.37 0.46
CA GLY A 13 -4.94 18.89 -0.55
C GLY A 13 -3.71 18.17 0.00
N GLY A 14 -3.76 17.65 1.23
CA GLY A 14 -2.64 16.92 1.85
C GLY A 14 -2.28 15.59 1.19
N GLN A 15 -1.54 14.75 1.90
CA GLN A 15 -1.18 13.40 1.45
C GLN A 15 -2.15 12.36 1.99
N ALA A 16 -2.84 11.65 1.10
CA ALA A 16 -3.56 10.43 1.46
C ALA A 16 -2.57 9.30 1.75
N ASN A 17 -2.74 8.60 2.87
CA ASN A 17 -2.04 7.34 3.15
C ASN A 17 -3.09 6.26 3.36
N VAL A 18 -3.13 5.31 2.44
CA VAL A 18 -4.19 4.32 2.33
C VAL A 18 -3.56 2.94 2.44
N GLU A 19 -4.07 2.14 3.37
CA GLU A 19 -3.75 0.72 3.45
C GLU A 19 -4.92 -0.07 2.91
N LEU A 20 -4.68 -0.98 1.95
CA LEU A 20 -5.73 -1.77 1.34
C LEU A 20 -5.38 -3.25 1.21
N VAL A 21 -6.39 -4.10 1.38
CA VAL A 21 -6.28 -5.54 1.14
C VAL A 21 -6.90 -5.87 -0.19
N ALA A 22 -6.13 -6.37 -1.16
CA ALA A 22 -6.63 -6.69 -2.49
C ALA A 22 -7.43 -8.01 -2.52
N GLY A 23 -7.15 -8.93 -1.61
CA GLY A 23 -7.73 -10.28 -1.62
C GLY A 23 -7.24 -11.12 -2.80
N SER A 24 -6.03 -10.83 -3.29
CA SER A 24 -5.37 -11.50 -4.40
C SER A 24 -3.88 -11.58 -4.11
N ASN A 25 -3.21 -12.52 -4.74
CA ASN A 25 -1.77 -12.71 -4.69
C ASN A 25 -1.09 -12.50 -6.05
N ASP A 26 -1.89 -12.21 -7.08
CA ASP A 26 -1.40 -11.93 -8.43
C ASP A 26 -0.77 -10.53 -8.51
N LEU A 27 0.53 -10.46 -8.78
CA LEU A 27 1.30 -9.21 -8.77
C LEU A 27 0.71 -8.14 -9.69
N LYS A 28 0.25 -8.51 -10.89
CA LYS A 28 -0.37 -7.56 -11.83
C LYS A 28 -1.65 -6.97 -11.27
N THR A 29 -2.46 -7.78 -10.61
CA THR A 29 -3.66 -7.32 -9.91
C THR A 29 -3.30 -6.38 -8.77
N LEU A 30 -2.27 -6.71 -7.99
CA LEU A 30 -1.86 -5.89 -6.84
C LEU A 30 -1.32 -4.51 -7.26
N GLU A 31 -0.47 -4.46 -8.28
CA GLU A 31 0.03 -3.19 -8.84
C GLU A 31 -1.12 -2.36 -9.40
N ARG A 32 -2.02 -2.98 -10.20
CA ARG A 32 -3.18 -2.29 -10.77
C ARG A 32 -4.05 -1.66 -9.69
N VAL A 33 -4.41 -2.42 -8.66
CA VAL A 33 -5.24 -1.92 -7.56
C VAL A 33 -4.53 -0.77 -6.81
N GLY A 34 -3.20 -0.85 -6.63
CA GLY A 34 -2.43 0.23 -6.04
C GLY A 34 -2.45 1.52 -6.88
N ARG A 35 -2.34 1.40 -8.20
CA ARG A 35 -2.42 2.54 -9.13
C ARG A 35 -3.81 3.17 -9.14
N GLU A 36 -4.86 2.35 -9.25
CA GLU A 36 -6.26 2.81 -9.17
C GLU A 36 -6.54 3.55 -7.86
N CYS A 37 -6.03 3.04 -6.74
CA CYS A 37 -6.14 3.71 -5.44
C CYS A 37 -5.50 5.10 -5.47
N VAL A 38 -4.26 5.23 -5.97
CA VAL A 38 -3.58 6.52 -6.06
C VAL A 38 -4.33 7.48 -6.97
N GLU A 39 -4.80 7.02 -8.14
CA GLU A 39 -5.58 7.84 -9.07
C GLU A 39 -6.85 8.41 -8.44
N VAL A 40 -7.58 7.60 -7.67
CA VAL A 40 -8.80 8.05 -6.96
C VAL A 40 -8.46 9.15 -5.95
N PHE A 41 -7.46 8.94 -5.11
CA PHE A 41 -7.13 9.92 -4.07
C PHE A 41 -6.50 11.20 -4.62
N LEU A 42 -5.80 11.13 -5.76
CA LEU A 42 -5.25 12.31 -6.43
C LEU A 42 -6.33 13.21 -7.07
N GLN A 43 -7.58 12.76 -7.20
CA GLN A 43 -8.68 13.64 -7.62
C GLN A 43 -9.01 14.70 -6.56
N GLU A 44 -8.73 14.40 -5.29
CA GLU A 44 -9.09 15.26 -4.15
C GLU A 44 -7.88 15.73 -3.33
N GLN A 45 -6.71 15.08 -3.48
CA GLN A 45 -5.50 15.29 -2.69
C GLN A 45 -4.28 15.61 -3.58
N GLN A 46 -3.28 16.37 -3.10
CA GLN A 46 -2.07 16.67 -3.88
C GLN A 46 -1.10 15.50 -3.93
N ALA A 47 -1.21 14.59 -2.97
CA ALA A 47 -0.39 13.39 -2.88
C ALA A 47 -1.21 12.22 -2.39
N ALA A 48 -0.86 11.02 -2.83
CA ALA A 48 -1.49 9.80 -2.37
C ALA A 48 -0.47 8.68 -2.35
N PHE A 49 -0.49 7.89 -1.29
CA PHE A 49 0.26 6.65 -1.14
C PHE A 49 -0.68 5.54 -0.75
N CYS A 50 -0.66 4.47 -1.54
CA CYS A 50 -1.48 3.29 -1.38
C CYS A 50 -0.57 2.08 -1.15
N LYS A 51 -0.67 1.53 0.06
CA LYS A 51 0.01 0.30 0.49
C LYS A 51 -0.95 -0.88 0.32
N VAL A 52 -0.57 -1.81 -0.56
CA VAL A 52 -1.38 -2.95 -0.97
C VAL A 52 -0.90 -4.22 -0.30
N PHE A 53 -1.77 -4.85 0.46
CA PHE A 53 -1.61 -6.17 1.05
C PHE A 53 -2.32 -7.20 0.18
N GLY A 54 -1.70 -8.36 -0.02
CA GLY A 54 -2.31 -9.45 -0.79
C GLY A 54 -3.52 -10.02 -0.08
N THR A 55 -3.35 -10.38 1.20
CA THR A 55 -4.39 -11.03 2.02
C THR A 55 -4.68 -10.26 3.31
N GLU A 56 -5.85 -10.54 3.90
CA GLU A 56 -6.23 -10.04 5.23
C GLU A 56 -5.27 -10.51 6.33
N VAL A 57 -4.67 -11.68 6.16
CA VAL A 57 -3.73 -12.24 7.14
C VAL A 57 -2.44 -11.44 7.13
N ASP A 58 -1.93 -11.06 5.96
CA ASP A 58 -0.76 -10.19 5.81
C ASP A 58 -1.00 -8.81 6.43
N TYR A 59 -2.17 -8.24 6.17
CA TYR A 59 -2.57 -6.96 6.75
C TYR A 59 -2.61 -7.01 8.28
N LYS A 60 -3.15 -8.07 8.87
CA LYS A 60 -3.21 -8.24 10.32
C LYS A 60 -1.86 -8.58 10.96
N ALA A 61 -0.96 -9.21 10.20
CA ALA A 61 0.37 -9.56 10.69
C ALA A 61 1.35 -8.37 10.70
N ARG A 62 0.99 -7.24 10.08
CA ARG A 62 1.87 -6.07 10.06
C ARG A 62 2.15 -5.56 11.48
N ASP A 63 3.41 -5.19 11.75
CA ASP A 63 3.74 -4.52 13.00
C ASP A 63 3.16 -3.10 13.00
N LEU A 64 2.10 -2.88 13.79
CA LEU A 64 1.46 -1.57 13.94
C LEU A 64 2.39 -0.52 14.58
N ARG A 65 3.42 -0.94 15.32
CA ARG A 65 4.45 -0.03 15.85
C ARG A 65 5.36 0.50 14.75
N ARG A 66 5.36 -0.17 13.59
CA ARG A 66 6.05 0.21 12.36
C ARG A 66 5.04 0.56 11.27
N ALA A 67 3.93 1.23 11.62
CA ALA A 67 2.97 1.72 10.63
C ALA A 67 3.71 2.55 9.57
N GLY A 68 3.57 2.17 8.29
CA GLY A 68 4.38 2.74 7.19
C GLY A 68 5.65 1.96 6.82
N ASP A 69 6.27 1.23 7.76
CA ASP A 69 7.57 0.54 7.60
C ASP A 69 7.49 -1.00 7.71
N SER A 70 6.34 -1.58 8.07
CA SER A 70 6.15 -3.04 7.99
C SER A 70 6.43 -3.53 6.57
N ASN A 71 7.01 -4.72 6.42
CA ASN A 71 7.27 -5.35 5.12
C ASN A 71 6.17 -6.31 4.67
N CYS A 72 5.07 -6.51 5.40
CA CYS A 72 4.00 -7.45 5.00
C CYS A 72 3.09 -6.95 3.86
N TRP A 73 3.41 -5.82 3.24
CA TRP A 73 2.71 -5.33 2.06
C TRP A 73 3.43 -5.79 0.78
N ALA A 74 2.67 -6.02 -0.27
CA ALA A 74 3.19 -6.53 -1.54
C ALA A 74 3.55 -5.40 -2.51
N TRP A 75 2.71 -4.35 -2.58
CA TRP A 75 3.02 -3.15 -3.37
C TRP A 75 2.82 -1.86 -2.58
N TYR A 76 3.66 -0.88 -2.85
CA TYR A 76 3.55 0.48 -2.37
C TYR A 76 3.58 1.43 -3.56
N VAL A 77 2.47 2.12 -3.80
CA VAL A 77 2.28 2.99 -4.96
C VAL A 77 2.01 4.40 -4.46
N GLY A 78 2.61 5.43 -5.02
CA GLY A 78 2.26 6.78 -4.62
C GLY A 78 2.88 7.92 -5.40
N VAL A 79 2.29 9.10 -5.22
CA VAL A 79 2.77 10.37 -5.73
C VAL A 79 3.06 11.27 -4.53
N PRO A 80 4.28 11.81 -4.39
CA PRO A 80 4.67 12.62 -3.24
C PRO A 80 4.12 14.05 -3.34
N LEU A 81 4.06 14.74 -2.19
CA LEU A 81 3.62 16.15 -2.11
C LEU A 81 4.48 17.11 -2.93
N ALA A 82 5.76 16.79 -3.13
CA ALA A 82 6.66 17.57 -3.98
C ALA A 82 6.28 17.50 -5.48
N GLY A 83 5.29 16.69 -5.85
CA GLY A 83 4.95 16.37 -7.22
C GLY A 83 5.90 15.34 -7.85
N GLY A 84 5.62 14.97 -9.09
CA GLY A 84 6.40 13.97 -9.85
C GLY A 84 5.54 12.84 -10.39
N GLY A 85 6.20 11.86 -11.00
CA GLY A 85 5.54 10.65 -11.49
C GLY A 85 5.17 9.70 -10.35
N THR A 86 4.23 8.79 -10.63
CA THR A 86 3.87 7.70 -9.73
C THR A 86 5.09 6.82 -9.45
N MET A 87 5.43 6.70 -8.17
CA MET A 87 6.41 5.76 -7.65
C MET A 87 5.72 4.44 -7.35
N VAL A 88 6.38 3.35 -7.68
CA VAL A 88 5.91 1.99 -7.42
C VAL A 88 7.08 1.21 -6.84
N THR A 89 6.89 0.63 -5.66
CA THR A 89 7.86 -0.25 -5.00
C THR A 89 7.18 -1.57 -4.69
N GLU A 90 7.86 -2.67 -4.95
CA GLU A 90 7.44 -4.01 -4.55
C GLU A 90 8.03 -4.35 -3.17
N GLY A 91 7.30 -5.15 -2.38
CA GLY A 91 7.83 -5.74 -1.17
C GLY A 91 9.03 -6.64 -1.48
N SER A 92 9.83 -7.01 -0.47
CA SER A 92 10.97 -7.91 -0.67
C SER A 92 10.79 -9.24 0.05
N ASP A 93 11.25 -10.33 -0.58
CA ASP A 93 11.20 -11.68 -0.03
C ASP A 93 11.87 -11.72 1.36
N ILE A 94 13.02 -11.05 1.48
CA ILE A 94 13.78 -10.93 2.72
C ILE A 94 12.96 -10.21 3.80
N GLY A 95 12.29 -9.12 3.44
CA GLY A 95 11.42 -8.37 4.35
C GLY A 95 10.25 -9.21 4.86
N TYR A 96 9.61 -9.98 3.98
CA TYR A 96 8.52 -10.89 4.35
C TYR A 96 8.97 -11.98 5.32
N VAL A 97 10.14 -12.58 5.07
CA VAL A 97 10.72 -13.61 5.95
C VAL A 97 11.09 -13.02 7.31
N ALA A 98 11.75 -11.86 7.35
CA ALA A 98 12.17 -11.21 8.59
C ALA A 98 10.98 -10.76 9.45
N GLU A 99 9.95 -10.19 8.84
CA GLU A 99 8.71 -9.76 9.52
C GLU A 99 7.75 -10.92 9.82
N ARG A 100 8.10 -12.15 9.42
CA ARG A 100 7.28 -13.36 9.62
C ARG A 100 5.86 -13.20 9.06
N CYS A 101 5.77 -12.59 7.88
CA CYS A 101 4.49 -12.39 7.22
C CYS A 101 3.88 -13.77 6.85
N PRO A 102 2.55 -13.94 7.01
CA PRO A 102 1.87 -15.22 6.84
C PRO A 102 1.69 -15.62 5.37
N GLY A 103 1.57 -14.64 4.48
CA GLY A 103 1.57 -14.83 3.03
C GLY A 103 2.99 -14.93 2.47
N LYS A 104 3.07 -15.23 1.17
CA LYS A 104 4.33 -15.18 0.42
C LYS A 104 4.41 -13.85 -0.31
N LEU A 105 5.60 -13.28 -0.43
CA LEU A 105 5.86 -12.34 -1.51
C LEU A 105 5.95 -13.18 -2.79
N TYR A 106 5.05 -12.96 -3.74
CA TYR A 106 4.98 -13.78 -4.96
C TYR A 106 6.02 -13.29 -5.97
N ARG A 107 6.53 -14.20 -6.82
CA ARG A 107 7.28 -13.93 -8.04
C ARG A 107 6.59 -14.60 -9.21
#